data_AF-A0A2U1AWU5-F1
#
_entry.id   AF-A0A2U1AWU5-F1
#
_cell.length_a   1.000
_cell.length_b   1.000
_cell.length_c   1.000
_cell.angle_alpha   90.00
_cell.angle_beta   90.00
_cell.angle_gamma   90.00
#
_symmetry.space_group_name_H-M   'P 1'
#
loop_
_entity.id
_entity.type
_entity.pdbx_description
1 polymer ?
#
loop_
_entity_poly.entity_id
_entity_poly.type
_entity_poly.pdbx_seq_one_letter_code
_entity_poly.pdbx_strand_id
1 'polypeptide(L)'
;MKRNLYWVLFGSLFILSCKHSEVPIETGKSTEVGYQVVTQDIENFWTAYDHLESSADSALTFQELYLDKASPYFKEFLQLRNFKAEEYVQLVRTMPEFWKAIRPLTVNVQNRKLEIQPAFDKLKALYPAFRQPDVCFAIGTLRTGGTTSEGLILIGTEIVAVNKTVALHEFDKNNFMRLVLENRTGDIIGVVAHEAVHTQQPGGDNGDESLLKQTIVEGAADFIASLMLERVTLSKAIYDYGMDYEEKLWREFYADVKNGKSIEDTDWMYNYRSKRPADLAYFIGFKICEAYYNNVSDKKQAIEDIILMSDAESFLQKSGYLEKYRN
;
A
#
# COMPACT_ATOMS: atom_id res chain seq x y z
N MET A 1 -12.19 -40.48 5.86
CA MET A 1 -11.28 -40.53 4.70
C MET A 1 -11.78 -39.57 3.61
N LYS A 2 -11.52 -38.27 3.76
CA LYS A 2 -11.58 -37.25 2.68
C LYS A 2 -10.57 -36.15 3.06
N ARG A 3 -9.28 -36.53 3.01
CA ARG A 3 -8.16 -35.61 2.83
C ARG A 3 -7.96 -35.49 1.31
N ASN A 4 -7.54 -34.30 0.88
CA ASN A 4 -7.06 -33.95 -0.47
C ASN A 4 -8.11 -33.41 -1.44
N LEU A 5 -8.33 -32.09 -1.38
CA LEU A 5 -8.41 -31.25 -2.57
C LEU A 5 -8.10 -29.77 -2.22
N TYR A 6 -6.94 -29.51 -1.61
CA TYR A 6 -6.48 -28.14 -1.29
C TYR A 6 -5.06 -27.97 -1.82
N TRP A 7 -4.89 -27.86 -3.15
CA TRP A 7 -3.56 -27.61 -3.74
C TRP A 7 -3.58 -27.01 -5.14
N VAL A 8 -4.58 -26.19 -5.48
CA VAL A 8 -4.59 -25.53 -6.80
C VAL A 8 -4.79 -24.03 -6.64
N LEU A 9 -3.74 -23.29 -7.03
CA LEU A 9 -3.67 -21.85 -7.32
C LEU A 9 -3.65 -20.88 -6.13
N PHE A 10 -2.60 -20.92 -5.32
CA PHE A 10 -2.12 -19.72 -4.58
C PHE A 10 -0.61 -19.54 -4.77
N GLY A 11 -0.19 -19.65 -6.03
CA GLY A 11 1.14 -19.25 -6.50
C GLY A 11 1.02 -17.99 -7.34
N SER A 12 0.54 -16.89 -6.76
CA SER A 12 0.68 -15.58 -7.38
C SER A 12 1.90 -14.91 -6.78
N LEU A 13 2.96 -14.82 -7.60
CA LEU A 13 4.02 -13.84 -7.47
C LEU A 13 3.39 -12.49 -7.10
N PHE A 14 3.54 -12.06 -5.85
CA PHE A 14 3.23 -10.71 -5.44
C PHE A 14 4.38 -9.82 -5.90
N ILE A 15 4.42 -9.53 -7.19
CA ILE A 15 5.18 -8.39 -7.67
C ILE A 15 4.26 -7.18 -7.51
N LEU A 16 4.45 -6.43 -6.43
CA LEU A 16 4.10 -5.01 -6.41
C LEU A 16 5.12 -4.29 -7.32
N SER A 17 4.99 -4.52 -8.63
CA SER A 17 5.60 -3.66 -9.63
C SER A 17 4.47 -2.74 -10.05
N CYS A 18 4.59 -1.47 -9.67
CA CYS A 18 3.79 -0.40 -10.25
C CYS A 18 4.10 -0.34 -11.75
N LYS A 19 3.38 -1.15 -12.55
CA LYS A 19 3.42 -1.05 -13.99
C LYS A 19 2.55 0.13 -14.41
N HIS A 20 3.17 1.20 -14.90
CA HIS A 20 2.47 2.25 -15.63
C HIS A 20 2.20 1.79 -17.07
N SER A 21 1.09 2.29 -17.62
CA SER A 21 0.69 2.05 -19.01
C SER A 21 0.74 3.41 -19.71
N GLU A 22 1.52 3.54 -20.78
CA GLU A 22 1.60 4.80 -21.56
C GLU A 22 0.32 5.03 -22.38
N VAL A 23 -0.35 6.17 -22.19
CA VAL A 23 -1.40 6.70 -23.07
C VAL A 23 -1.17 8.20 -23.27
N PRO A 24 -1.45 8.79 -24.46
CA PRO A 24 -0.97 10.13 -24.81
C PRO A 24 -1.63 11.26 -24.01
N ILE A 25 -0.82 12.25 -23.64
CA ILE A 25 -1.20 13.45 -22.88
C ILE A 25 -2.08 14.37 -23.75
N GLU A 26 -3.36 14.52 -23.41
CA GLU A 26 -4.17 15.66 -23.84
C GLU A 26 -3.99 16.85 -22.88
N THR A 27 -3.65 18.01 -23.44
CA THR A 27 -3.49 19.26 -22.68
C THR A 27 -4.79 20.06 -22.73
N GLY A 28 -5.41 20.29 -21.57
CA GLY A 28 -6.69 21.02 -21.50
C GLY A 28 -7.00 21.63 -20.13
N LYS A 29 -6.70 22.93 -20.00
CA LYS A 29 -7.28 23.99 -19.15
C LYS A 29 -7.55 23.74 -17.65
N SER A 30 -6.85 24.55 -16.85
CA SER A 30 -7.08 24.85 -15.45
C SER A 30 -8.51 25.32 -15.15
N THR A 31 -9.25 24.46 -14.45
CA THR A 31 -10.33 24.80 -13.52
C THR A 31 -9.92 24.19 -12.18
N GLU A 32 -10.26 24.81 -11.04
CA GLU A 32 -9.89 24.29 -9.71
C GLU A 32 -10.09 22.77 -9.64
N VAL A 33 -8.98 22.03 -9.57
CA VAL A 33 -8.97 20.57 -9.64
C VAL A 33 -9.46 20.05 -8.31
N GLY A 34 -10.77 19.82 -8.20
CA GLY A 34 -11.33 19.04 -7.11
C GLY A 34 -11.03 17.56 -7.36
N TYR A 35 -10.22 16.95 -6.51
CA TYR A 35 -10.10 15.49 -6.43
C TYR A 35 -11.41 14.84 -5.94
N GLN A 36 -11.57 13.56 -6.24
CA GLN A 36 -12.70 12.72 -5.83
C GLN A 36 -12.25 11.66 -4.84
N VAL A 37 -13.07 11.42 -3.81
CA VAL A 37 -12.96 10.24 -2.96
C VAL A 37 -14.20 9.38 -3.17
N VAL A 38 -14.03 8.26 -3.87
CA VAL A 38 -15.11 7.36 -4.27
C VAL A 38 -15.16 6.14 -3.35
N THR A 39 -16.35 5.86 -2.82
CA THR A 39 -16.62 4.71 -1.93
C THR A 39 -17.84 3.91 -2.36
N GLN A 40 -18.51 4.28 -3.47
CA GLN A 40 -19.76 3.65 -3.94
C GLN A 40 -19.57 2.15 -4.22
N ASP A 41 -18.38 1.75 -4.66
CA ASP A 41 -18.08 0.35 -4.98
C ASP A 41 -18.14 -0.56 -3.74
N ILE A 42 -17.95 -0.02 -2.53
CA ILE A 42 -18.17 -0.77 -1.28
C ILE A 42 -19.65 -1.17 -1.13
N GLU A 43 -20.58 -0.26 -1.45
CA GLU A 43 -22.02 -0.57 -1.41
C GLU A 43 -22.41 -1.57 -2.50
N ASN A 44 -21.84 -1.44 -3.70
CA ASN A 44 -22.07 -2.39 -4.79
C ASN A 44 -21.61 -3.81 -4.40
N PHE A 45 -20.44 -3.93 -3.75
CA PHE A 45 -19.97 -5.22 -3.23
C PHE A 45 -20.94 -5.82 -2.21
N TRP A 46 -21.39 -5.04 -1.21
CA TRP A 46 -22.31 -5.57 -0.19
C TRP A 46 -23.68 -5.90 -0.76
N THR A 47 -24.12 -5.16 -1.77
CA THR A 47 -25.32 -5.51 -2.55
C THR A 47 -25.15 -6.88 -3.21
N ALA A 48 -24.04 -7.11 -3.91
CA ALA A 48 -23.76 -8.42 -4.52
C ALA A 48 -23.66 -9.54 -3.47
N TYR A 49 -23.00 -9.28 -2.34
CA TYR A 49 -22.87 -10.21 -1.21
C TYR A 49 -24.23 -10.64 -0.65
N ASP A 50 -25.12 -9.69 -0.37
CA ASP A 50 -26.45 -9.97 0.22
C ASP A 50 -27.35 -10.77 -0.71
N HIS A 51 -27.14 -10.70 -2.04
CA HIS A 51 -27.91 -11.46 -3.03
C HIS A 51 -27.44 -12.91 -3.20
N LEU A 52 -26.31 -13.30 -2.61
CA LEU A 52 -25.73 -14.65 -2.79
C LEU A 52 -26.63 -15.77 -2.26
N GLU A 53 -27.35 -15.55 -1.16
CA GLU A 53 -28.17 -16.60 -0.53
C GLU A 53 -29.31 -17.07 -1.44
N SER A 54 -29.87 -16.15 -2.24
CA SER A 54 -30.99 -16.40 -3.15
C SER A 54 -30.57 -16.65 -4.61
N SER A 55 -29.26 -16.59 -4.90
CA SER A 55 -28.76 -16.60 -6.26
C SER A 55 -28.63 -18.01 -6.84
N ALA A 56 -29.14 -18.21 -8.06
CA ALA A 56 -28.94 -19.44 -8.84
C ALA A 56 -27.52 -19.51 -9.44
N ASP A 57 -26.95 -18.37 -9.82
CA ASP A 57 -25.58 -18.23 -10.32
C ASP A 57 -24.88 -17.08 -9.59
N SER A 58 -24.11 -17.43 -8.57
CA SER A 58 -23.42 -16.46 -7.74
C SER A 58 -22.32 -15.70 -8.47
N ALA A 59 -21.67 -16.31 -9.47
CA ALA A 59 -20.63 -15.63 -10.25
C ALA A 59 -21.26 -14.56 -11.12
N LEU A 60 -22.34 -14.89 -11.83
CA LEU A 60 -23.12 -13.90 -12.58
C LEU A 60 -23.66 -12.79 -11.68
N THR A 61 -24.10 -13.12 -10.46
CA THR A 61 -24.57 -12.12 -9.48
C THR A 61 -23.48 -11.11 -9.12
N PHE A 62 -22.25 -11.57 -8.85
CA PHE A 62 -21.12 -10.67 -8.59
C PHE A 62 -20.72 -9.88 -9.83
N GLN A 63 -20.77 -10.49 -11.01
CA GLN A 63 -20.50 -9.80 -12.27
C GLN A 63 -21.48 -8.62 -12.44
N GLU A 64 -22.78 -8.87 -12.41
CA GLU A 64 -23.82 -7.88 -12.72
C GLU A 64 -24.00 -6.82 -11.62
N LEU A 65 -23.90 -7.23 -10.34
CA LEU A 65 -24.18 -6.33 -9.22
C LEU A 65 -22.94 -5.60 -8.71
N TYR A 66 -21.73 -6.08 -9.00
CA TYR A 66 -20.50 -5.45 -8.54
C TYR A 66 -19.57 -5.02 -9.68
N LEU A 67 -19.10 -5.95 -10.52
CA LEU A 67 -18.06 -5.63 -11.50
C LEU A 67 -18.57 -4.77 -12.66
N ASP A 68 -19.76 -5.07 -13.19
CA ASP A 68 -20.38 -4.30 -14.28
C ASP A 68 -20.85 -2.91 -13.80
N LYS A 69 -21.13 -2.78 -12.49
CA LYS A 69 -21.49 -1.52 -11.82
C LYS A 69 -20.30 -0.75 -11.28
N ALA A 70 -19.07 -1.21 -11.54
CA ALA A 70 -17.86 -0.55 -11.07
C ALA A 70 -17.81 0.92 -11.51
N SER A 71 -17.45 1.81 -10.58
CA SER A 71 -17.13 3.20 -10.91
C SER A 71 -15.97 3.28 -11.91
N PRO A 72 -15.80 4.42 -12.63
CA PRO A 72 -14.67 4.59 -13.55
C PRO A 72 -13.32 4.29 -12.89
N TYR A 73 -13.11 4.75 -11.65
CA TYR A 73 -11.88 4.49 -10.90
C TYR A 73 -11.73 3.02 -10.50
N PHE A 74 -12.82 2.35 -10.09
CA PHE A 74 -12.74 0.93 -9.75
C PHE A 74 -12.47 0.06 -10.98
N LYS A 75 -12.93 0.46 -12.18
CA LYS A 75 -12.59 -0.23 -13.43
C LYS A 75 -11.08 -0.26 -13.70
N GLU A 76 -10.35 0.79 -13.36
CA GLU A 76 -8.88 0.77 -13.42
C GLU A 76 -8.31 -0.30 -12.49
N PHE A 77 -8.83 -0.39 -11.26
CA PHE A 77 -8.37 -1.40 -10.31
C PHE A 77 -8.68 -2.84 -10.77
N LEU A 78 -9.88 -3.06 -11.32
CA LEU A 78 -10.27 -4.33 -11.93
C LEU A 78 -9.30 -4.75 -13.03
N GLN A 79 -8.90 -3.81 -13.90
CA GLN A 79 -7.94 -4.06 -14.97
C GLN A 79 -6.54 -4.35 -14.44
N LEU A 80 -6.04 -3.52 -13.51
CA LEU A 80 -4.70 -3.64 -12.94
C LEU A 80 -4.47 -4.94 -12.17
N ARG A 81 -5.51 -5.53 -11.59
CA ARG A 81 -5.42 -6.77 -10.79
C ARG A 81 -6.10 -7.96 -11.41
N ASN A 82 -6.82 -7.79 -12.52
CA ASN A 82 -7.59 -8.84 -13.19
C ASN A 82 -8.51 -9.55 -12.19
N PHE A 83 -9.34 -8.78 -11.47
CA PHE A 83 -10.31 -9.33 -10.53
C PHE A 83 -11.46 -10.01 -11.26
N LYS A 84 -11.88 -11.19 -10.80
CA LYS A 84 -12.93 -11.99 -11.43
C LYS A 84 -14.06 -12.33 -10.48
N ALA A 85 -15.29 -12.39 -10.98
CA ALA A 85 -16.47 -12.64 -10.16
C ALA A 85 -16.37 -13.96 -9.38
N GLU A 86 -15.82 -15.02 -9.99
CA GLU A 86 -15.63 -16.33 -9.35
C GLU A 86 -14.69 -16.27 -8.15
N GLU A 87 -13.64 -15.43 -8.21
CA GLU A 87 -12.71 -15.24 -7.10
C GLU A 87 -13.44 -14.62 -5.89
N TYR A 88 -14.29 -13.62 -6.13
CA TYR A 88 -15.09 -13.02 -5.07
C TYR A 88 -16.03 -14.05 -4.43
N VAL A 89 -16.80 -14.78 -5.25
CA VAL A 89 -17.74 -15.81 -4.78
C VAL A 89 -17.02 -16.90 -3.99
N GLN A 90 -15.83 -17.30 -4.41
CA GLN A 90 -15.03 -18.26 -3.67
C GLN A 90 -14.67 -17.70 -2.28
N LEU A 91 -14.09 -16.50 -2.22
CA LEU A 91 -13.63 -15.91 -0.95
C LEU A 91 -14.77 -15.68 0.04
N VAL A 92 -15.90 -15.15 -0.42
CA VAL A 92 -17.07 -14.88 0.44
C VAL A 92 -17.70 -16.14 1.00
N ARG A 93 -17.69 -17.24 0.24
CA ARG A 93 -18.19 -18.53 0.69
C ARG A 93 -17.22 -19.27 1.61
N THR A 94 -15.92 -19.09 1.43
CA THR A 94 -14.91 -19.79 2.25
C THR A 94 -14.59 -19.08 3.57
N MET A 95 -14.85 -17.78 3.68
CA MET A 95 -14.52 -16.97 4.87
C MET A 95 -15.71 -16.12 5.36
N PRO A 96 -16.90 -16.72 5.58
CA PRO A 96 -18.11 -15.97 5.95
C PRO A 96 -17.96 -15.17 7.26
N GLU A 97 -17.21 -15.67 8.25
CA GLU A 97 -17.04 -14.94 9.51
C GLU A 97 -16.15 -13.70 9.34
N PHE A 98 -15.08 -13.78 8.55
CA PHE A 98 -14.24 -12.66 8.17
C PHE A 98 -15.05 -11.57 7.45
N TRP A 99 -15.82 -11.93 6.42
CA TRP A 99 -16.60 -10.96 5.67
C TRP A 99 -17.69 -10.31 6.51
N LYS A 100 -18.34 -11.08 7.40
CA LYS A 100 -19.28 -10.53 8.38
C LYS A 100 -18.61 -9.54 9.33
N ALA A 101 -17.41 -9.86 9.80
CA ALA A 101 -16.65 -9.00 10.72
C ALA A 101 -16.11 -7.73 10.06
N ILE A 102 -15.69 -7.79 8.80
CA ILE A 102 -15.10 -6.63 8.08
C ILE A 102 -16.17 -5.67 7.54
N ARG A 103 -17.40 -6.13 7.30
CA ARG A 103 -18.52 -5.31 6.78
C ARG A 103 -18.72 -3.97 7.49
N PRO A 104 -18.90 -3.90 8.83
CA PRO A 104 -19.07 -2.62 9.50
C PRO A 104 -17.85 -1.70 9.34
N LEU A 105 -16.64 -2.27 9.20
CA LEU A 105 -15.41 -1.49 9.04
C LEU A 105 -15.27 -0.92 7.62
N THR A 106 -15.57 -1.70 6.57
CA THR A 106 -15.52 -1.21 5.19
C THR A 106 -16.64 -0.20 4.91
N VAL A 107 -17.87 -0.46 5.37
CA VAL A 107 -19.00 0.47 5.21
C VAL A 107 -18.71 1.81 5.89
N ASN A 108 -18.00 1.82 7.02
CA ASN A 108 -17.70 3.06 7.73
C ASN A 108 -16.68 3.96 7.02
N VAL A 109 -15.97 3.48 5.98
CA VAL A 109 -15.01 4.30 5.21
C VAL A 109 -15.67 5.53 4.60
N GLN A 110 -16.94 5.43 4.18
CA GLN A 110 -17.70 6.58 3.67
C GLN A 110 -17.79 7.75 4.67
N ASN A 111 -17.78 7.46 5.97
CA ASN A 111 -17.84 8.46 7.04
C ASN A 111 -16.45 9.06 7.35
N ARG A 112 -15.39 8.39 6.90
CA ARG A 112 -13.99 8.79 7.13
C ARG A 112 -13.36 9.48 5.93
N LYS A 113 -14.04 9.53 4.77
CA LYS A 113 -13.50 10.16 3.55
C LYS A 113 -13.07 11.62 3.75
N LEU A 114 -13.74 12.35 4.64
CA LEU A 114 -13.43 13.74 4.96
C LEU A 114 -12.12 13.89 5.76
N GLU A 115 -11.60 12.82 6.37
CA GLU A 115 -10.30 12.80 7.05
C GLU A 115 -9.12 12.87 6.06
N ILE A 116 -9.34 12.63 4.76
CA ILE A 116 -8.29 12.66 3.73
C ILE A 116 -7.90 14.10 3.37
N GLN A 117 -8.86 15.03 3.31
CA GLN A 117 -8.59 16.41 2.90
C GLN A 117 -7.52 17.09 3.79
N PRO A 118 -7.60 17.03 5.14
CA PRO A 118 -6.58 17.63 5.99
C PRO A 118 -5.17 17.06 5.74
N ALA A 119 -5.06 15.76 5.43
CA ALA A 119 -3.77 15.14 5.12
C ALA A 119 -3.19 15.67 3.80
N PHE A 120 -4.03 15.81 2.77
CA PHE A 120 -3.64 16.37 1.48
C PHE A 120 -3.32 17.87 1.55
N ASP A 121 -4.07 18.64 2.33
CA ASP A 121 -3.75 20.05 2.62
C ASP A 121 -2.38 20.18 3.27
N LYS A 122 -2.07 19.30 4.23
CA LYS A 122 -0.76 19.26 4.88
C LYS A 122 0.35 18.96 3.87
N LEU A 123 0.19 17.95 3.02
CA LEU A 123 1.18 17.65 1.99
C LEU A 123 1.35 18.81 1.00
N LYS A 124 0.25 19.46 0.58
CA LYS A 124 0.32 20.63 -0.31
C LYS A 124 1.09 21.80 0.30
N ALA A 125 0.95 22.01 1.62
CA ALA A 125 1.69 23.04 2.34
C ALA A 125 3.19 22.72 2.45
N LEU A 126 3.52 21.44 2.67
CA LEU A 126 4.88 20.92 2.78
C LEU A 126 5.60 20.82 1.43
N TYR A 127 4.87 20.46 0.38
CA TYR A 127 5.33 20.24 -0.99
C TYR A 127 4.39 20.96 -1.98
N PRO A 128 4.65 22.24 -2.32
CA PRO A 128 3.76 23.03 -3.17
C PRO A 128 3.49 22.45 -4.56
N ALA A 129 4.39 21.60 -5.08
CA ALA A 129 4.22 20.90 -6.35
C ALA A 129 3.29 19.67 -6.26
N PHE A 130 2.79 19.32 -5.07
CA PHE A 130 1.85 18.21 -4.87
C PHE A 130 0.66 18.31 -5.83
N ARG A 131 0.47 17.24 -6.62
CA ARG A 131 -0.68 17.01 -7.48
C ARG A 131 -1.62 16.07 -6.76
N GLN A 132 -2.73 16.62 -6.29
CA GLN A 132 -3.68 15.88 -5.48
C GLN A 132 -4.31 14.72 -6.28
N PRO A 133 -4.15 13.46 -5.83
CA PRO A 133 -4.73 12.32 -6.54
C PRO A 133 -6.19 12.10 -6.15
N ASP A 134 -6.93 11.50 -7.07
CA ASP A 134 -8.22 10.88 -6.76
C ASP A 134 -8.01 9.64 -5.88
N VAL A 135 -9.03 9.23 -5.12
CA VAL A 135 -8.98 8.07 -4.22
C VAL A 135 -10.19 7.18 -4.45
N CYS A 136 -9.95 5.92 -4.78
CA CYS A 136 -10.97 4.90 -4.95
C CYS A 136 -10.84 3.84 -3.85
N PHE A 137 -11.90 3.70 -3.06
CA PHE A 137 -12.06 2.59 -2.12
C PHE A 137 -13.02 1.56 -2.73
N ALA A 138 -12.51 0.36 -2.94
CA ALA A 138 -13.30 -0.79 -3.39
C ALA A 138 -12.92 -2.02 -2.57
N ILE A 139 -13.69 -3.10 -2.70
CA ILE A 139 -13.37 -4.39 -2.09
C ILE A 139 -12.73 -5.28 -3.16
N GLY A 140 -11.47 -5.65 -2.96
CA GLY A 140 -10.74 -6.56 -3.83
C GLY A 140 -10.89 -8.02 -3.42
N THR A 141 -10.06 -8.88 -4.02
CA THR A 141 -10.00 -10.32 -3.70
C THR A 141 -8.88 -10.64 -2.71
N LEU A 142 -8.65 -9.78 -1.70
CA LEU A 142 -7.59 -9.92 -0.68
C LEU A 142 -6.17 -10.01 -1.29
N ARG A 143 -5.93 -9.22 -2.34
CA ARG A 143 -4.63 -9.19 -3.04
C ARG A 143 -3.90 -7.84 -2.95
N THR A 144 -4.55 -6.73 -2.63
CA THR A 144 -3.87 -5.42 -2.70
C THR A 144 -4.45 -4.49 -1.66
N GLY A 145 -3.61 -4.03 -0.72
CA GLY A 145 -4.02 -3.05 0.29
C GLY A 145 -4.14 -1.64 -0.31
N GLY A 146 -3.07 -1.19 -0.98
CA GLY A 146 -3.01 0.05 -1.73
C GLY A 146 -2.16 -0.13 -2.99
N THR A 147 -2.43 0.69 -4.00
CA THR A 147 -1.63 0.83 -5.21
C THR A 147 -2.01 2.15 -5.88
N THR A 148 -1.18 2.62 -6.81
CA THR A 148 -1.47 3.83 -7.59
C THR A 148 -1.63 3.53 -9.08
N SER A 149 -2.38 4.41 -9.76
CA SER A 149 -2.47 4.62 -11.21
C SER A 149 -2.28 6.14 -11.44
N GLU A 150 -2.08 6.61 -12.66
CA GLU A 150 -1.76 8.03 -12.95
C GLU A 150 -2.72 9.03 -12.26
N GLY A 151 -2.28 9.64 -11.16
CA GLY A 151 -3.11 10.57 -10.39
C GLY A 151 -4.27 9.91 -9.61
N LEU A 152 -4.26 8.60 -9.41
CA LEU A 152 -5.30 7.83 -8.72
C LEU A 152 -4.71 6.87 -7.69
N ILE A 153 -5.26 6.89 -6.48
CA ILE A 153 -4.99 5.91 -5.43
C ILE A 153 -6.11 4.87 -5.42
N LEU A 154 -5.74 3.59 -5.40
CA LEU A 154 -6.65 2.45 -5.39
C LEU A 154 -6.46 1.65 -4.09
N ILE A 155 -7.49 1.62 -3.25
CA ILE A 155 -7.46 0.98 -1.94
C ILE A 155 -8.33 -0.28 -1.91
N GLY A 156 -7.72 -1.42 -1.59
CA GLY A 156 -8.43 -2.64 -1.21
C GLY A 156 -8.90 -2.54 0.23
N THR A 157 -10.15 -2.09 0.37
CA THR A 157 -10.75 -1.70 1.64
C THR A 157 -10.83 -2.86 2.63
N GLU A 158 -11.01 -4.08 2.12
CA GLU A 158 -11.07 -5.30 2.91
C GLU A 158 -9.75 -5.66 3.60
N ILE A 159 -8.62 -5.11 3.15
CA ILE A 159 -7.31 -5.27 3.79
C ILE A 159 -7.04 -4.10 4.74
N VAL A 160 -7.25 -2.87 4.26
CA VAL A 160 -6.83 -1.67 5.00
C VAL A 160 -7.75 -1.36 6.18
N ALA A 161 -9.04 -1.68 6.08
CA ALA A 161 -9.99 -1.45 7.17
C ALA A 161 -9.86 -2.47 8.32
N VAL A 162 -9.12 -3.58 8.13
CA VAL A 162 -8.94 -4.60 9.17
C VAL A 162 -8.28 -3.98 10.40
N ASN A 163 -8.83 -4.31 11.56
CA ASN A 163 -8.27 -3.96 12.85
C ASN A 163 -8.32 -5.19 13.79
N LYS A 164 -7.91 -4.99 15.05
CA LYS A 164 -7.83 -6.06 16.05
C LYS A 164 -9.17 -6.72 16.42
N THR A 165 -10.31 -6.18 16.00
CA THR A 165 -11.63 -6.77 16.27
C THR A 165 -12.02 -7.86 15.27
N VAL A 166 -11.28 -8.01 14.17
CA VAL A 166 -11.56 -9.00 13.11
C VAL A 166 -10.85 -10.31 13.44
N ALA A 167 -11.61 -11.39 13.61
CA ALA A 167 -11.05 -12.71 13.82
C ALA A 167 -10.51 -13.28 12.50
N LEU A 168 -9.27 -13.79 12.52
CA LEU A 168 -8.58 -14.32 11.33
C LEU A 168 -8.44 -15.86 11.36
N HIS A 169 -9.33 -16.56 12.08
CA HIS A 169 -9.23 -18.00 12.28
C HIS A 169 -9.61 -18.83 11.04
N GLU A 170 -10.38 -18.25 10.10
CA GLU A 170 -10.68 -18.86 8.80
C GLU A 170 -9.48 -18.86 7.85
N PHE A 171 -8.43 -18.10 8.16
CA PHE A 171 -7.16 -18.17 7.45
C PHE A 171 -6.23 -19.21 8.08
N ASP A 172 -5.56 -20.00 7.25
CA ASP A 172 -4.46 -20.86 7.70
C ASP A 172 -3.40 -20.04 8.44
N LYS A 173 -2.83 -20.60 9.52
CA LYS A 173 -1.84 -19.91 10.38
C LYS A 173 -0.65 -19.33 9.62
N ASN A 174 -0.21 -20.03 8.56
CA ASN A 174 0.92 -19.63 7.73
C ASN A 174 0.48 -18.97 6.42
N ASN A 175 -0.79 -18.58 6.29
CA ASN A 175 -1.26 -17.85 5.12
C ASN A 175 -0.63 -16.46 5.10
N PHE A 176 -0.12 -16.04 3.95
CA PHE A 176 0.54 -14.74 3.78
C PHE A 176 -0.38 -13.58 4.17
N MET A 177 -1.62 -13.58 3.66
CA MET A 177 -2.58 -12.52 3.95
C MET A 177 -2.94 -12.46 5.42
N ARG A 178 -3.06 -13.60 6.11
CA ARG A 178 -3.26 -13.62 7.56
C ARG A 178 -2.17 -12.82 8.29
N LEU A 179 -0.91 -13.05 7.94
CA LEU A 179 0.24 -12.38 8.56
C LEU A 179 0.27 -10.88 8.27
N VAL A 180 -0.18 -10.47 7.08
CA VAL A 180 -0.41 -9.06 6.74
C VAL A 180 -1.52 -8.46 7.61
N LEU A 181 -2.66 -9.14 7.72
CA LEU A 181 -3.86 -8.66 8.40
C LEU A 181 -3.69 -8.58 9.94
N GLU A 182 -2.92 -9.49 10.55
CA GLU A 182 -2.67 -9.53 12.00
C GLU A 182 -2.04 -8.24 12.55
N ASN A 183 -1.30 -7.51 11.71
CA ASN A 183 -0.64 -6.26 12.08
C ASN A 183 -1.45 -4.99 11.72
N ARG A 184 -2.64 -5.13 11.11
CA ARG A 184 -3.47 -3.99 10.71
C ARG A 184 -4.22 -3.38 11.89
N THR A 185 -4.37 -2.06 11.85
CA THR A 185 -4.98 -1.25 12.91
C THR A 185 -6.25 -0.52 12.46
N GLY A 186 -6.62 -0.62 11.18
CA GLY A 186 -7.70 0.16 10.57
C GLY A 186 -7.29 1.59 10.20
N ASP A 187 -5.99 1.86 10.09
CA ASP A 187 -5.46 3.18 9.74
C ASP A 187 -5.53 3.45 8.23
N ILE A 188 -6.74 3.70 7.74
CA ILE A 188 -6.98 3.99 6.32
C ILE A 188 -6.29 5.28 5.87
N ILE A 189 -6.16 6.27 6.76
CA ILE A 189 -5.60 7.59 6.43
C ILE A 189 -4.08 7.50 6.32
N GLY A 190 -3.43 6.71 7.19
CA GLY A 190 -2.02 6.39 7.05
C GLY A 190 -1.70 5.75 5.70
N VAL A 191 -2.51 4.78 5.25
CA VAL A 191 -2.32 4.15 3.94
C VAL A 191 -2.57 5.12 2.79
N VAL A 192 -3.66 5.91 2.82
CA VAL A 192 -3.89 6.92 1.77
C VAL A 192 -2.77 7.96 1.71
N ALA A 193 -2.23 8.38 2.86
CA ALA A 193 -1.11 9.31 2.90
C ALA A 193 0.16 8.70 2.29
N HIS A 194 0.45 7.43 2.58
CA HIS A 194 1.56 6.67 1.99
C HIS A 194 1.42 6.59 0.46
N GLU A 195 0.27 6.13 -0.04
CA GLU A 195 0.02 6.03 -1.49
C GLU A 195 0.04 7.40 -2.18
N ALA A 196 -0.40 8.46 -1.51
CA ALA A 196 -0.33 9.81 -2.05
C ALA A 196 1.11 10.24 -2.31
N VAL A 197 2.09 9.81 -1.51
CA VAL A 197 3.50 10.07 -1.80
C VAL A 197 3.94 9.31 -3.04
N HIS A 198 3.56 8.03 -3.19
CA HIS A 198 3.86 7.25 -4.40
C HIS A 198 3.32 7.88 -5.68
N THR A 199 2.15 8.55 -5.64
CA THR A 199 1.64 9.28 -6.81
C THR A 199 2.51 10.47 -7.25
N GLN A 200 3.40 10.94 -6.38
CA GLN A 200 4.32 12.06 -6.67
C GLN A 200 5.73 11.59 -7.05
N GLN A 201 6.09 10.37 -6.65
CA GLN A 201 7.39 9.82 -6.95
C GLN A 201 7.51 9.53 -8.45
N PRO A 202 8.68 9.78 -9.06
CA PRO A 202 8.88 9.48 -10.47
C PRO A 202 8.66 7.97 -10.72
N GLY A 203 7.80 7.65 -11.69
CA GLY A 203 7.43 6.28 -12.04
C GLY A 203 8.63 5.38 -12.35
N GLY A 204 8.47 4.08 -12.10
CA GLY A 204 9.50 3.04 -12.11
C GLY A 204 10.12 2.66 -13.47
N ASP A 205 10.10 3.52 -14.49
CA ASP A 205 10.66 3.22 -15.82
C ASP A 205 12.17 3.42 -15.95
N ASN A 206 12.90 3.53 -14.84
CA ASN A 206 14.36 3.52 -14.84
C ASN A 206 14.88 2.30 -14.10
N GLY A 207 14.84 1.15 -14.81
CA GLY A 207 15.57 -0.15 -14.72
C GLY A 207 16.50 -0.52 -13.56
N ASP A 208 16.39 0.15 -12.42
CA ASP A 208 17.17 -0.06 -11.20
C ASP A 208 16.20 -0.51 -10.12
N GLU A 209 16.01 -1.83 -10.05
CA GLU A 209 15.27 -2.52 -8.99
C GLU A 209 16.18 -2.83 -7.79
N SER A 210 17.24 -2.03 -7.57
CA SER A 210 18.15 -2.27 -6.45
C SER A 210 17.43 -2.20 -5.11
N LEU A 211 17.93 -3.02 -4.19
CA LEU A 211 17.46 -3.05 -2.81
C LEU A 211 17.48 -1.65 -2.16
N LEU A 212 18.51 -0.85 -2.43
CA LEU A 212 18.66 0.49 -1.85
C LEU A 212 17.59 1.46 -2.39
N LYS A 213 17.38 1.49 -3.71
CA LYS A 213 16.42 2.41 -4.32
C LYS A 213 15.01 2.12 -3.83
N GLN A 214 14.58 0.87 -3.87
CA GLN A 214 13.25 0.48 -3.38
C GLN A 214 13.09 0.74 -1.88
N THR A 215 14.15 0.50 -1.09
CA THR A 215 14.15 0.84 0.33
C THR A 215 13.88 2.32 0.57
N ILE A 216 14.55 3.20 -0.17
CA ILE A 216 14.36 4.65 -0.03
C ILE A 216 12.97 5.07 -0.54
N VAL A 217 12.47 4.50 -1.65
CA VAL A 217 11.14 4.79 -2.20
C VAL A 217 10.02 4.51 -1.20
N GLU A 218 10.01 3.30 -0.61
CA GLU A 218 9.01 2.90 0.38
C GLU A 218 9.17 3.66 1.71
N GLY A 219 10.42 3.85 2.15
CA GLY A 219 10.73 4.63 3.34
C GLY A 219 10.37 6.11 3.22
N ALA A 220 10.50 6.69 2.03
CA ALA A 220 10.09 8.05 1.72
C ALA A 220 8.57 8.20 1.84
N ALA A 221 7.80 7.23 1.34
CA ALA A 221 6.34 7.22 1.45
C ALA A 221 5.90 7.21 2.92
N ASP A 222 6.46 6.34 3.76
CA ASP A 222 6.13 6.32 5.19
C ASP A 222 6.64 7.55 5.96
N PHE A 223 7.84 8.04 5.65
CA PHE A 223 8.38 9.23 6.32
C PHE A 223 7.54 10.47 6.02
N ILE A 224 7.21 10.71 4.75
CA ILE A 224 6.41 11.87 4.37
C ILE A 224 4.96 11.72 4.85
N ALA A 225 4.37 10.52 4.77
CA ALA A 225 3.07 10.25 5.38
C ALA A 225 3.08 10.55 6.90
N SER A 226 4.18 10.26 7.57
CA SER A 226 4.35 10.59 9.00
C SER A 226 4.44 12.09 9.27
N LEU A 227 5.06 12.87 8.37
CA LEU A 227 5.06 14.34 8.43
C LEU A 227 3.67 14.92 8.13
N MET A 228 2.93 14.32 7.20
CA MET A 228 1.56 14.74 6.85
C MET A 228 0.59 14.55 8.02
N LEU A 229 0.74 13.44 8.76
CA LEU A 229 -0.18 13.06 9.82
C LEU A 229 0.31 13.39 11.23
N GLU A 230 1.51 13.97 11.34
CA GLU A 230 2.16 14.34 12.61
C GLU A 230 2.27 13.16 13.61
N ARG A 231 2.46 11.96 13.08
CA ARG A 231 2.64 10.71 13.82
C ARG A 231 3.34 9.68 12.93
N VAL A 232 4.02 8.70 13.51
CA VAL A 232 4.59 7.59 12.74
C VAL A 232 3.45 6.76 12.10
N THR A 233 3.47 6.63 10.77
CA THR A 233 2.53 5.82 9.98
C THR A 233 3.04 4.42 9.72
N LEU A 234 4.37 4.23 9.73
CA LEU A 234 4.99 2.92 9.66
C LEU A 234 4.43 2.02 10.77
N SER A 235 4.22 0.74 10.46
CA SER A 235 3.75 -0.24 11.44
C SER A 235 4.56 -0.16 12.73
N LYS A 236 3.87 -0.05 13.88
CA LYS A 236 4.53 0.06 15.19
C LYS A 236 5.48 -1.11 15.45
N ALA A 237 5.13 -2.32 15.02
CA ALA A 237 5.98 -3.50 15.18
C ALA A 237 7.30 -3.39 14.41
N ILE A 238 7.26 -2.79 13.21
CA ILE A 238 8.44 -2.55 12.39
C ILE A 238 9.26 -1.41 12.99
N TYR A 239 8.61 -0.30 13.35
CA TYR A 239 9.29 0.89 13.88
C TYR A 239 9.96 0.62 15.23
N ASP A 240 9.26 0.02 16.20
CA ASP A 240 9.83 -0.29 17.52
C ASP A 240 11.04 -1.23 17.39
N TYR A 241 10.89 -2.32 16.63
CA TYR A 241 11.99 -3.28 16.41
C TYR A 241 13.15 -2.62 15.67
N GLY A 242 12.86 -1.79 14.68
CA GLY A 242 13.85 -1.01 13.96
C GLY A 242 14.66 -0.12 14.89
N MET A 243 14.00 0.59 15.80
CA MET A 243 14.65 1.45 16.79
C MET A 243 15.53 0.66 17.77
N ASP A 244 15.07 -0.50 18.24
CA ASP A 244 15.83 -1.36 19.17
C ASP A 244 17.10 -1.96 18.52
N TYR A 245 17.10 -2.16 17.20
CA TYR A 245 18.16 -2.85 16.46
C TYR A 245 18.78 -2.03 15.32
N GLU A 246 18.63 -0.70 15.33
CA GLU A 246 18.90 0.20 14.19
C GLU A 246 20.29 -0.03 13.58
N GLU A 247 21.34 0.00 14.41
CA GLU A 247 22.73 -0.19 13.95
C GLU A 247 22.96 -1.59 13.33
N LYS A 248 22.43 -2.63 13.98
CA LYS A 248 22.60 -4.01 13.52
C LYS A 248 21.90 -4.20 12.17
N LEU A 249 20.66 -3.74 12.06
CA LEU A 249 19.88 -3.82 10.82
C LEU A 249 20.56 -3.05 9.70
N TRP A 250 21.06 -1.84 9.98
CA TRP A 250 21.80 -1.06 9.00
C TRP A 250 23.05 -1.79 8.49
N ARG A 251 23.86 -2.36 9.38
CA ARG A 251 25.10 -3.06 9.00
C ARG A 251 24.81 -4.30 8.14
N GLU A 252 23.78 -5.07 8.48
CA GLU A 252 23.32 -6.22 7.70
C GLU A 252 22.81 -5.77 6.32
N PHE A 253 21.91 -4.79 6.28
CA PHE A 253 21.31 -4.26 5.05
C PHE A 253 22.35 -3.68 4.10
N TYR A 254 23.24 -2.83 4.61
CA TYR A 254 24.25 -2.19 3.78
C TYR A 254 25.32 -3.17 3.28
N ALA A 255 25.54 -4.28 3.99
CA ALA A 255 26.36 -5.38 3.46
C ALA A 255 25.69 -6.03 2.24
N ASP A 256 24.38 -6.26 2.27
CA ASP A 256 23.62 -6.78 1.14
C ASP A 256 23.62 -5.82 -0.06
N VAL A 257 23.42 -4.52 0.19
CA VAL A 257 23.52 -3.45 -0.84
C VAL A 257 24.90 -3.47 -1.51
N LYS A 258 26.00 -3.47 -0.72
CA LYS A 258 27.36 -3.51 -1.27
C LYS A 258 27.69 -4.78 -2.05
N ASN A 259 27.01 -5.88 -1.74
CA ASN A 259 27.14 -7.14 -2.47
C ASN A 259 26.25 -7.19 -3.73
N GLY A 260 25.53 -6.10 -4.05
CA GLY A 260 24.67 -6.01 -5.22
C GLY A 260 23.45 -6.92 -5.16
N LYS A 261 22.98 -7.29 -3.96
CA LYS A 261 21.79 -8.14 -3.80
C LYS A 261 20.53 -7.38 -4.21
N SER A 262 19.64 -8.07 -4.91
CA SER A 262 18.29 -7.59 -5.20
C SER A 262 17.34 -7.84 -4.03
N ILE A 263 16.10 -7.34 -4.12
CA ILE A 263 15.04 -7.68 -3.15
C ILE A 263 14.86 -9.20 -3.06
N GLU A 264 14.83 -9.89 -4.21
CA GLU A 264 14.57 -11.33 -4.31
C GLU A 264 15.65 -12.19 -3.63
N ASP A 265 16.87 -11.67 -3.51
CA ASP A 265 18.00 -12.34 -2.87
C ASP A 265 18.02 -12.18 -1.33
N THR A 266 17.04 -11.46 -0.77
CA THR A 266 17.05 -11.02 0.64
C THR A 266 15.71 -11.22 1.34
N ASP A 267 15.69 -10.99 2.66
CA ASP A 267 14.47 -10.98 3.48
C ASP A 267 14.18 -9.58 4.03
N TRP A 268 14.48 -8.53 3.26
CA TRP A 268 14.25 -7.14 3.68
C TRP A 268 12.84 -6.62 3.35
N MET A 269 12.22 -7.17 2.30
CA MET A 269 10.89 -6.80 1.82
C MET A 269 10.02 -8.04 1.58
N TYR A 270 8.73 -7.92 1.85
CA TYR A 270 7.68 -8.91 1.67
C TYR A 270 7.95 -10.25 2.40
N ASN A 271 8.80 -10.22 3.43
CA ASN A 271 9.34 -11.37 4.14
C ASN A 271 8.46 -11.83 5.33
N TYR A 272 7.14 -11.87 5.15
CA TYR A 272 6.15 -12.15 6.20
C TYR A 272 6.30 -13.51 6.91
N ARG A 273 7.13 -14.42 6.37
CA ARG A 273 7.45 -15.72 6.98
C ARG A 273 8.73 -15.71 7.81
N SER A 274 9.40 -14.57 7.95
CA SER A 274 10.65 -14.43 8.71
C SER A 274 10.42 -14.46 10.23
N LYS A 275 11.51 -14.60 10.98
CA LYS A 275 11.50 -14.56 12.46
C LYS A 275 11.54 -13.14 13.03
N ARG A 276 11.82 -12.16 12.17
CA ARG A 276 11.80 -10.72 12.48
C ARG A 276 10.56 -10.08 11.83
N PRO A 277 10.13 -8.88 12.25
CA PRO A 277 9.06 -8.16 11.57
C PRO A 277 9.31 -8.11 10.05
N ALA A 278 8.24 -8.24 9.28
CA ALA A 278 8.31 -8.09 7.83
C ALA A 278 8.65 -6.65 7.46
N ASP A 279 9.17 -6.45 6.25
CA ASP A 279 9.33 -5.13 5.62
C ASP A 279 10.28 -4.18 6.37
N LEU A 280 11.32 -4.72 7.02
CA LEU A 280 12.32 -3.91 7.75
C LEU A 280 13.10 -2.95 6.84
N ALA A 281 13.13 -3.16 5.53
CA ALA A 281 13.62 -2.15 4.58
C ALA A 281 12.88 -0.82 4.74
N TYR A 282 11.57 -0.82 4.97
CA TYR A 282 10.77 0.40 5.10
C TYR A 282 11.26 1.26 6.25
N PHE A 283 11.62 0.63 7.39
CA PHE A 283 12.25 1.33 8.51
C PHE A 283 13.61 1.93 8.12
N ILE A 284 14.47 1.18 7.43
CA ILE A 284 15.79 1.69 7.03
C ILE A 284 15.64 2.88 6.08
N GLY A 285 14.77 2.78 5.07
CA GLY A 285 14.46 3.86 4.15
C GLY A 285 13.88 5.09 4.86
N PHE A 286 12.98 4.88 5.82
CA PHE A 286 12.43 5.93 6.66
C PHE A 286 13.56 6.68 7.37
N LYS A 287 14.52 5.97 7.99
CA LYS A 287 15.65 6.58 8.72
C LYS A 287 16.63 7.30 7.80
N ILE A 288 16.85 6.81 6.57
CA ILE A 288 17.65 7.52 5.55
C ILE A 288 16.97 8.85 5.18
N CYS A 289 15.66 8.82 4.90
CA CYS A 289 14.89 10.01 4.55
C CYS A 289 14.83 11.02 5.71
N GLU A 290 14.61 10.53 6.93
CA GLU A 290 14.61 11.35 8.15
C GLU A 290 15.97 12.02 8.39
N ALA A 291 17.07 11.28 8.22
CA ALA A 291 18.43 11.83 8.34
C ALA A 291 18.68 12.95 7.33
N TYR A 292 18.31 12.71 6.06
CA TYR A 292 18.38 13.73 5.01
C TYR A 292 17.54 14.97 5.36
N TYR A 293 16.27 14.76 5.71
CA TYR A 293 15.37 15.83 6.09
C TYR A 293 15.92 16.67 7.23
N ASN A 294 16.51 16.04 8.26
CA ASN A 294 17.09 16.74 9.40
C ASN A 294 18.33 17.56 9.04
N ASN A 295 19.17 17.07 8.12
CA ASN A 295 20.41 17.74 7.71
C ASN A 295 20.19 18.94 6.77
N VAL A 296 19.10 18.94 5.99
CA VAL A 296 18.78 20.05 5.09
C VAL A 296 18.04 21.16 5.84
N SER A 297 18.46 22.41 5.67
CA SER A 297 17.82 23.56 6.34
C SER A 297 16.47 23.92 5.73
N ASP A 298 16.37 23.92 4.40
CA ASP A 298 15.10 24.13 3.69
C ASP A 298 14.28 22.84 3.68
N LYS A 299 13.27 22.76 4.55
CA LYS A 299 12.44 21.56 4.69
C LYS A 299 11.53 21.30 3.49
N LYS A 300 11.18 22.32 2.69
CA LYS A 300 10.38 22.11 1.48
C LYS A 300 11.24 21.49 0.39
N GLN A 301 12.46 22.01 0.21
CA GLN A 301 13.44 21.40 -0.68
C GLN A 301 13.76 19.97 -0.25
N ALA A 302 13.92 19.72 1.06
CA ALA A 302 14.20 18.38 1.56
C ALA A 302 13.10 17.37 1.19
N ILE A 303 11.84 17.76 1.27
CA ILE A 303 10.70 16.90 0.91
C ILE A 303 10.66 16.68 -0.60
N GLU A 304 10.88 17.73 -1.41
CA GLU A 304 10.97 17.60 -2.86
C GLU A 304 12.10 16.64 -3.28
N ASP A 305 13.28 16.75 -2.67
CA ASP A 305 14.42 15.86 -2.95
C ASP A 305 14.16 14.41 -2.53
N ILE A 306 13.42 14.19 -1.42
CA ILE A 306 12.99 12.84 -0.99
C ILE A 306 12.00 12.24 -1.99
N ILE A 307 10.98 13.01 -2.42
CA ILE A 307 9.95 12.56 -3.36
C ILE A 307 10.56 12.28 -4.74
N LEU A 308 11.44 13.16 -5.22
CA LEU A 308 12.01 13.09 -6.56
C LEU A 308 13.34 12.35 -6.61
N MET A 309 13.66 11.57 -5.57
CA MET A 309 14.88 10.77 -5.50
C MET A 309 14.99 9.85 -6.72
N SER A 310 16.09 10.00 -7.46
CA SER A 310 16.41 9.20 -8.65
C SER A 310 17.73 8.44 -8.54
N ASP A 311 18.70 8.98 -7.79
CA ASP A 311 20.00 8.37 -7.51
C ASP A 311 20.09 8.00 -6.02
N ALA A 312 19.86 6.71 -5.73
CA ALA A 312 19.78 6.17 -4.39
C ALA A 312 21.12 6.23 -3.64
N GLU A 313 22.24 5.99 -4.32
CA GLU A 313 23.58 6.02 -3.72
C GLU A 313 23.99 7.46 -3.37
N SER A 314 23.78 8.41 -4.29
CA SER A 314 24.03 9.82 -4.01
C SER A 314 23.12 10.34 -2.89
N PHE A 315 21.86 9.96 -2.88
CA PHE A 315 20.91 10.34 -1.83
C PHE A 315 21.34 9.79 -0.46
N LEU A 316 21.73 8.51 -0.38
CA LEU A 316 22.25 7.91 0.84
C LEU A 316 23.47 8.67 1.37
N GLN A 317 24.43 9.03 0.52
CA GLN A 317 25.60 9.81 0.95
C GLN A 317 25.20 11.18 1.49
N LYS A 318 24.34 11.92 0.78
CA LYS A 318 23.85 13.24 1.19
C LYS A 318 23.00 13.19 2.47
N SER A 319 22.32 12.07 2.73
CA SER A 319 21.53 11.89 3.95
C SER A 319 22.37 11.92 5.22
N GLY A 320 23.68 11.63 5.12
CA GLY A 320 24.56 11.47 6.28
C GLY A 320 24.30 10.20 7.10
N TYR A 321 23.33 9.36 6.70
CA TYR A 321 22.97 8.15 7.44
C TYR A 321 24.10 7.11 7.43
N LEU A 322 24.85 7.01 6.33
CA LEU A 322 26.03 6.14 6.23
C LEU A 322 27.12 6.53 7.25
N GLU A 323 27.35 7.84 7.45
CA GLU A 323 28.38 8.35 8.35
C GLU A 323 28.06 8.10 9.83
N LYS A 324 26.77 8.03 10.20
CA LYS A 324 26.31 7.72 11.56
C LYS A 324 26.93 6.42 12.10
N TYR A 325 27.22 5.46 11.23
CA TYR A 325 27.72 4.13 11.58
C TYR A 325 29.08 3.79 10.99
N ARG A 326 29.81 4.80 10.46
CA ARG A 326 31.23 4.67 10.11
C ARG A 326 32.07 4.76 11.38
N ASN A 327 32.05 3.68 12.15
CA ASN A 327 33.04 3.33 13.17
C ASN A 327 33.28 1.83 13.13
#